data_AF-A0A9E3FTR0-F1
#
_entry.id   AF-A0A9E3FTR0-F1
#
_cell.length_a   1.000
_cell.length_b   1.000
_cell.length_c   1.000
_cell.angle_alpha   90.00
_cell.angle_beta   90.00
_cell.angle_gamma   90.00
#
_symmetry.space_group_name_H-M   'P 1'
#
loop_
_entity.id
_entity.type
_entity.pdbx_description
1 polymer ?
#
loop_
_entity_poly.entity_id
_entity_poly.type
_entity_poly.pdbx_seq_one_letter_code
_entity_poly.pdbx_strand_id
1 'polypeptide(L)'
;MGGLVYGGKFEQTVNEHFSHKNIAETAKKFKEMEQKHGPYSFGQMMKQMVPKPEDYPHWDKNSGEISEHVRKHLTEVIGSNLRSAQPLPMVLKVGENVDHTHDLHVKTFAHNGQVHIGLHMLCPNTSLKK
;
A
#
# COMPACT_ATOMS: atom_id res chain seq x y z
N MET A 1 13.88 -18.12 4.59
CA MET A 1 14.45 -16.77 4.35
C MET A 1 13.30 -15.78 4.46
N GLY A 2 13.06 -15.28 5.67
CA GLY A 2 11.94 -14.37 5.97
C GLY A 2 12.32 -12.94 5.64
N GLY A 3 12.32 -12.59 4.35
CA GLY A 3 12.44 -11.20 3.93
C GLY A 3 11.09 -10.50 4.09
N LEU A 4 11.10 -9.20 4.38
CA LEU A 4 9.93 -8.32 4.38
C LEU A 4 9.00 -8.69 3.22
N VAL A 5 7.88 -9.32 3.53
CA VAL A 5 6.96 -9.89 2.54
C VAL A 5 6.41 -8.84 1.57
N TYR A 6 6.36 -7.59 2.02
CA TYR A 6 5.95 -6.41 1.27
C TYR A 6 7.12 -5.54 0.78
N GLY A 7 8.36 -5.92 1.08
CA GLY A 7 9.56 -5.23 0.60
C GLY A 7 9.97 -5.65 -0.81
N GLY A 8 10.74 -4.81 -1.50
CA GLY A 8 11.36 -5.14 -2.78
C GLY A 8 10.40 -5.01 -3.97
N LYS A 9 10.04 -6.13 -4.60
CA LYS A 9 9.21 -6.13 -5.83
C LYS A 9 7.81 -5.55 -5.58
N PHE A 10 7.22 -5.80 -4.42
CA PHE A 10 5.91 -5.28 -4.07
C PHE A 10 5.94 -3.74 -3.98
N GLU A 11 6.89 -3.23 -3.19
CA GLU A 11 7.13 -1.80 -3.06
C GLU A 11 7.31 -1.11 -4.42
N GLN A 12 8.11 -1.71 -5.30
CA GLN A 12 8.35 -1.17 -6.65
C GLN A 12 7.09 -1.13 -7.52
N THR A 13 6.34 -2.24 -7.60
CA THR A 13 5.12 -2.32 -8.41
C THR A 13 4.05 -1.33 -7.91
N VAL A 14 3.88 -1.23 -6.60
CA VAL A 14 2.93 -0.30 -5.98
C VAL A 14 3.32 1.15 -6.27
N ASN A 15 4.59 1.48 -6.13
CA ASN A 15 5.10 2.83 -6.39
C ASN A 15 4.99 3.21 -7.87
N GLU A 16 5.05 2.25 -8.79
CA GLU A 16 4.82 2.50 -10.21
C GLU A 16 3.36 2.89 -10.49
N HIS A 17 2.39 2.19 -9.89
CA HIS A 17 0.96 2.51 -10.03
C HIS A 17 0.57 3.83 -9.37
N PHE A 18 1.22 4.17 -8.26
CA PHE A 18 1.01 5.43 -7.56
C PHE A 18 1.96 6.55 -7.99
N SER A 19 2.77 6.31 -9.02
CA SER A 19 3.64 7.34 -9.58
C SER A 19 2.82 8.48 -10.19
N HIS A 20 3.43 9.66 -10.28
CA HIS A 20 2.80 10.84 -10.87
C HIS A 20 2.25 10.60 -12.28
N LYS A 21 2.87 9.70 -13.06
CA LYS A 21 2.43 9.38 -14.43
C LYS A 21 1.15 8.55 -14.45
N ASN A 22 0.97 7.67 -13.46
CA ASN A 22 -0.08 6.64 -13.47
C ASN A 22 -1.21 6.91 -12.47
N ILE A 23 -1.00 7.79 -11.48
CA ILE A 23 -1.94 8.01 -10.38
C ILE A 23 -3.35 8.42 -10.86
N ALA A 24 -3.45 9.21 -11.92
CA ALA A 24 -4.74 9.61 -12.49
C ALA A 24 -5.49 8.43 -13.12
N GLU A 25 -4.79 7.54 -13.82
CA GLU A 25 -5.37 6.32 -14.39
C GLU A 25 -5.75 5.33 -13.28
N THR A 26 -4.89 5.17 -12.28
CA THR A 26 -5.14 4.34 -11.09
C THR A 26 -6.37 4.84 -10.33
N ALA A 27 -6.51 6.15 -10.13
CA ALA A 27 -7.68 6.75 -9.51
C ALA A 27 -8.97 6.53 -10.32
N LYS A 28 -8.89 6.62 -11.66
CA LYS A 28 -10.03 6.32 -12.53
C LYS A 28 -10.45 4.85 -12.42
N LYS A 29 -9.50 3.92 -12.52
CA LYS A 29 -9.75 2.48 -12.33
C LYS A 29 -10.34 2.20 -10.95
N PHE A 30 -9.82 2.84 -9.91
CA PHE A 30 -10.34 2.72 -8.55
C PHE A 30 -11.82 3.14 -8.45
N LYS A 31 -12.17 4.30 -9.02
CA LYS A 31 -13.57 4.77 -9.06
C LYS A 31 -14.48 3.81 -9.83
N GLU A 32 -14.04 3.30 -10.98
CA GLU A 32 -14.80 2.33 -11.78
C GLU A 32 -15.00 1.00 -11.03
N MET A 33 -13.99 0.55 -10.27
CA MET A 33 -14.08 -0.66 -9.45
C MET A 33 -15.02 -0.46 -8.26
N GLU A 34 -14.89 0.66 -7.53
CA GLU A 34 -15.73 0.99 -6.37
C GLU A 34 -17.22 1.05 -6.77
N GLN A 35 -17.52 1.57 -7.96
CA GLN A 35 -18.89 1.57 -8.50
C GLN A 35 -19.44 0.17 -8.81
N LYS A 36 -18.58 -0.77 -9.21
CA LYS A 36 -19.00 -2.13 -9.61
C LYS A 36 -19.15 -3.09 -8.43
N HIS A 37 -18.38 -2.92 -7.37
CA HIS A 37 -18.26 -3.94 -6.31
C HIS A 37 -18.40 -3.39 -4.87
N GLY A 38 -18.53 -2.08 -4.67
CA GLY A 38 -18.68 -1.47 -3.36
C GLY A 38 -17.34 -1.12 -2.66
N PRO A 39 -17.37 -0.73 -1.38
CA PRO A 39 -16.17 -0.30 -0.64
C PRO A 39 -15.20 -1.47 -0.41
N TYR A 40 -13.95 -1.31 -0.85
CA TYR A 40 -12.91 -2.35 -0.77
C TYR A 40 -12.01 -2.23 0.46
N SER A 41 -11.48 -3.37 0.90
CA SER A 41 -10.36 -3.44 1.84
C SER A 41 -9.01 -3.27 1.14
N PHE A 42 -7.99 -2.77 1.86
CA PHE A 42 -6.61 -2.64 1.36
C PHE A 42 -6.10 -3.89 0.65
N GLY A 43 -6.34 -5.07 1.23
CA GLY A 43 -5.93 -6.35 0.65
C GLY A 43 -6.53 -6.61 -0.72
N GLN A 44 -7.82 -6.32 -0.92
CA GLN A 44 -8.50 -6.53 -2.21
C GLN A 44 -8.10 -5.50 -3.24
N MET A 45 -8.01 -4.22 -2.83
CA MET A 45 -7.59 -3.13 -3.68
C MET A 45 -6.18 -3.35 -4.22
N MET A 46 -5.23 -3.72 -3.36
CA MET A 46 -3.86 -3.99 -3.75
C MET A 46 -3.73 -5.27 -4.58
N LYS A 47 -4.50 -6.32 -4.29
CA LYS A 47 -4.54 -7.55 -5.11
C LYS A 47 -4.99 -7.28 -6.54
N GLN A 48 -5.91 -6.34 -6.75
CA GLN A 48 -6.34 -5.93 -8.09
C GLN A 48 -5.39 -4.95 -8.77
N MET A 49 -4.63 -4.17 -7.99
CA MET A 49 -3.62 -3.25 -8.53
C MET A 49 -2.26 -3.92 -8.76
N VAL A 50 -1.99 -5.11 -8.20
CA VAL A 50 -0.77 -5.87 -8.48
C VAL A 50 -0.98 -6.74 -9.72
N PRO A 51 -0.22 -6.54 -10.82
CA PRO A 51 -0.48 -7.21 -12.11
C PRO A 51 -0.24 -8.73 -12.12
N LYS A 52 0.36 -9.30 -11.07
CA LYS A 52 0.75 -10.71 -11.01
C LYS A 52 0.41 -11.32 -9.64
N PRO A 53 -0.84 -11.79 -9.46
CA PRO A 53 -1.24 -12.52 -8.26
C PRO A 53 -0.37 -13.76 -7.99
N GLU A 54 0.20 -14.33 -9.06
CA GLU A 54 1.10 -15.49 -9.04
C GLU A 54 2.41 -15.22 -8.28
N ASP A 55 2.89 -13.97 -8.25
CA ASP A 55 4.09 -13.58 -7.50
C ASP A 55 3.80 -13.47 -5.98
N TYR A 56 2.54 -13.49 -5.56
CA TYR A 56 2.12 -13.40 -4.15
C TYR A 56 1.14 -14.53 -3.75
N PRO A 57 1.56 -15.80 -3.79
CA PRO A 57 0.70 -16.95 -3.52
C PRO A 57 0.14 -16.99 -2.08
N HIS A 58 0.77 -16.26 -1.14
CA HIS A 58 0.33 -16.15 0.25
C HIS A 58 -0.27 -14.79 0.61
N TRP A 59 -0.73 -14.02 -0.38
CA TRP A 59 -1.28 -12.68 -0.19
C TRP A 59 -2.29 -12.57 0.97
N ASP A 60 -3.28 -13.46 1.00
CA ASP A 60 -4.35 -13.43 2.01
C ASP A 60 -3.83 -13.78 3.42
N LYS A 61 -2.81 -14.66 3.51
CA LYS A 61 -2.13 -14.98 4.77
C LYS A 61 -1.27 -13.82 5.25
N ASN A 62 -0.46 -13.26 4.35
CA ASN A 62 0.48 -12.18 4.65
C ASN A 62 -0.26 -10.89 4.99
N SER A 63 -1.36 -10.60 4.29
CA SER A 63 -2.18 -9.41 4.56
C SER A 63 -3.05 -9.62 5.79
N GLY A 64 -3.37 -10.87 6.13
CA GLY A 64 -3.93 -11.24 7.43
C GLY A 64 -2.99 -10.97 8.60
N GLU A 65 -1.68 -11.08 8.40
CA GLU A 65 -0.68 -10.79 9.44
C GLU A 65 -0.55 -9.29 9.74
N ILE A 66 -0.89 -8.42 8.77
CA ILE A 66 -1.00 -6.99 9.02
C ILE A 66 -2.17 -6.73 9.98
N SER A 67 -1.88 -5.99 11.05
CA SER A 67 -2.90 -5.58 12.01
C SER A 67 -4.09 -4.88 11.32
N GLU A 68 -5.31 -5.15 11.78
CA GLU A 68 -6.52 -4.58 11.19
C GLU A 68 -6.49 -3.06 11.16
N HIS A 69 -5.96 -2.43 12.21
CA HIS A 69 -5.86 -0.98 12.28
C HIS A 69 -4.96 -0.40 11.18
N VAL A 70 -3.80 -1.02 10.90
CA VAL A 70 -2.90 -0.60 9.80
C VAL A 70 -3.59 -0.78 8.45
N ARG A 71 -4.27 -1.92 8.24
CA ARG A 71 -5.01 -2.17 6.98
C ARG A 71 -6.12 -1.15 6.75
N LYS A 72 -6.88 -0.83 7.78
CA LYS A 72 -7.95 0.17 7.71
C LYS A 72 -7.37 1.56 7.40
N HIS A 73 -6.29 1.94 8.10
CA HIS A 73 -5.65 3.24 7.88
C HIS A 73 -5.06 3.37 6.46
N LEU A 74 -4.40 2.32 5.94
CA LEU A 74 -3.95 2.26 4.54
C LEU A 74 -5.11 2.41 3.55
N THR A 75 -6.21 1.69 3.79
CA THR A 75 -7.41 1.74 2.94
C THR A 75 -7.99 3.15 2.91
N GLU A 76 -8.10 3.80 4.07
CA GLU A 76 -8.65 5.14 4.22
C GLU A 76 -7.79 6.18 3.50
N VAL A 77 -6.47 6.16 3.69
CA VAL A 77 -5.56 7.14 3.09
C VAL A 77 -5.51 6.98 1.57
N ILE A 78 -5.33 5.74 1.08
CA ILE A 78 -5.27 5.47 -0.36
C ILE A 78 -6.63 5.78 -0.99
N GLY A 79 -7.72 5.28 -0.41
CA GLY A 79 -9.07 5.52 -0.93
C GLY A 79 -9.43 7.01 -0.96
N SER A 80 -9.10 7.76 0.09
CA SER A 80 -9.35 9.21 0.12
C SER A 80 -8.56 9.96 -0.95
N ASN A 81 -7.28 9.59 -1.14
CA ASN A 81 -6.45 10.20 -2.16
C ASN A 81 -6.96 9.88 -3.58
N LEU A 82 -7.28 8.61 -3.87
CA LEU A 82 -7.79 8.20 -5.19
C LEU A 82 -9.19 8.75 -5.50
N ARG A 83 -10.01 9.03 -4.47
CA ARG A 83 -11.29 9.70 -4.65
C ARG A 83 -11.16 11.21 -4.90
N SER A 84 -10.04 11.81 -4.51
CA SER A 84 -9.75 13.25 -4.71
C SER A 84 -9.92 13.68 -6.16
N ALA A 85 -10.27 14.96 -6.36
CA ALA A 85 -10.30 15.58 -7.68
C ALA A 85 -8.89 15.68 -8.30
N GLN A 86 -7.87 15.80 -7.45
CA GLN A 86 -6.46 15.84 -7.84
C GLN A 86 -5.70 14.83 -6.96
N PRO A 87 -5.65 13.55 -7.36
CA PRO A 87 -4.95 12.53 -6.59
C PRO A 87 -3.44 12.79 -6.63
N LEU A 88 -2.81 12.80 -5.45
CA LEU A 88 -1.38 13.00 -5.32
C LEU A 88 -0.63 11.68 -5.57
N PRO A 89 0.57 11.72 -6.15
CA PRO A 89 1.41 10.53 -6.22
C PRO A 89 1.72 10.00 -4.81
N MET A 90 1.82 8.69 -4.67
CA MET A 90 2.09 8.03 -3.40
C MET A 90 3.30 7.12 -3.49
N VAL A 91 4.01 6.99 -2.37
CA VAL A 91 5.18 6.13 -2.24
C VAL A 91 5.01 5.25 -1.02
N LEU A 92 4.86 3.96 -1.24
CA LEU A 92 4.98 2.95 -0.21
C LEU A 92 6.46 2.68 0.06
N LYS A 93 6.80 2.61 1.35
CA LYS A 93 8.08 2.12 1.85
C LYS A 93 7.80 1.08 2.92
N VAL A 94 8.43 -0.09 2.81
CA VAL A 94 8.29 -1.14 3.81
C VAL A 94 9.61 -1.31 4.58
N GLY A 95 9.51 -1.31 5.90
CA GLY A 95 10.64 -1.50 6.81
C GLY A 95 10.33 -2.53 7.90
N GLU A 96 11.35 -2.88 8.68
CA GLU A 96 11.16 -3.62 9.93
C GLU A 96 10.96 -2.65 11.09
N ASN A 97 10.03 -2.98 11.98
CA ASN A 97 9.82 -2.25 13.22
C ASN A 97 10.92 -2.58 14.24
N VAL A 98 11.00 -1.79 15.31
CA VAL A 98 11.89 -2.07 16.45
C VAL A 98 11.31 -3.11 17.41
N ASP A 99 10.06 -3.53 17.19
CA ASP A 99 9.33 -4.50 17.99
C ASP A 99 8.56 -5.51 17.12
N HIS A 100 7.64 -6.25 17.73
CA HIS A 100 6.85 -7.31 17.09
C HIS A 100 5.49 -6.81 16.56
N THR A 101 5.30 -5.50 16.43
CA THR A 101 4.04 -4.89 16.00
C THR A 101 4.14 -4.32 14.59
N HIS A 102 2.99 -4.24 13.92
CA HIS A 102 2.86 -3.46 12.70
C HIS A 102 2.57 -2.01 13.04
N ASP A 103 3.23 -1.09 12.34
CA ASP A 103 2.97 0.35 12.44
C ASP A 103 2.90 0.98 11.04
N LEU A 104 2.21 2.11 10.91
CA LEU A 104 2.07 2.86 9.66
C LEU A 104 2.27 4.35 9.92
N HIS A 105 3.29 4.92 9.30
CA HIS A 105 3.47 6.37 9.28
C HIS A 105 3.06 6.93 7.93
N VAL A 106 2.13 7.87 7.95
CA VAL A 106 1.65 8.58 6.76
C VAL A 106 2.17 10.01 6.82
N LYS A 107 2.95 10.42 5.82
CA LYS A 107 3.51 11.78 5.75
C LYS A 107 3.44 12.33 4.34
N THR A 108 3.11 13.60 4.22
CA THR A 108 3.23 14.32 2.95
C THR A 108 4.63 14.91 2.82
N PHE A 109 5.25 14.80 1.66
CA PHE A 109 6.59 15.37 1.40
C PHE A 109 6.71 15.90 -0.03
N ALA A 110 7.58 16.88 -0.24
CA ALA A 110 7.89 17.39 -1.57
C ALA A 110 9.14 16.70 -2.13
N HIS A 111 9.05 16.20 -3.36
CA HIS A 111 10.18 15.60 -4.07
C HIS A 111 10.11 15.99 -5.55
N ASN A 112 11.22 16.48 -6.11
CA ASN A 112 11.32 16.96 -7.50
C ASN A 112 10.20 17.94 -7.90
N GLY A 113 9.85 18.87 -7.00
CA GLY A 113 8.80 19.88 -7.23
C GLY A 113 7.37 19.36 -7.15
N GLN A 114 7.16 18.09 -6.76
CA GLN A 114 5.84 17.48 -6.64
C GLN A 114 5.58 17.01 -5.21
N VAL A 115 4.35 17.20 -4.74
CA VAL A 115 3.91 16.75 -3.43
C VAL A 115 3.49 15.28 -3.52
N HIS A 116 4.04 14.47 -2.64
CA HIS A 116 3.80 13.03 -2.54
C HIS A 116 3.23 12.67 -1.18
N ILE A 117 2.44 11.59 -1.13
CA ILE A 117 2.04 10.94 0.12
C ILE A 117 2.95 9.73 0.35
N GLY A 118 3.77 9.77 1.39
CA GLY A 118 4.57 8.66 1.86
C GLY A 118 3.77 7.77 2.81
N LEU A 119 3.74 6.48 2.49
CA LEU A 119 3.19 5.41 3.33
C LEU A 119 4.38 4.58 3.81
N HIS A 120 4.81 4.78 5.05
CA HIS A 120 5.89 3.98 5.65
C HIS A 120 5.28 2.90 6.54
N MET A 121 5.24 1.69 6.01
CA MET A 121 4.70 0.52 6.71
C MET A 121 5.83 -0.24 7.38
N LEU A 122 5.78 -0.35 8.70
CA LEU A 122 6.72 -1.11 9.51
C LEU A 122 6.12 -2.48 9.81
N CYS A 123 6.78 -3.54 9.37
CA CYS A 123 6.44 -4.93 9.66
C CYS A 123 7.17 -5.39 10.93
N PRO A 124 6.62 -6.36 11.69
CA PRO A 124 7.25 -6.94 12.86
C PRO A 124 8.68 -7.39 12.59
N ASN A 125 9.58 -7.07 13.52
CA ASN A 125 10.96 -7.49 13.42
C ASN A 125 11.07 -9.01 13.57
N THR A 126 11.45 -9.69 12.49
CA THR A 126 11.57 -11.16 12.49
C THR A 126 12.79 -11.66 13.27
N SER A 127 13.76 -10.77 13.53
CA SER A 127 14.96 -11.06 14.31
C SER A 127 14.69 -11.02 15.81
N LEU A 128 13.66 -10.31 16.24
CA LEU A 128 13.16 -10.31 17.62
C LEU A 128 12.23 -11.52 17.82
N LYS A 129 12.78 -12.72 17.66
CA LYS A 129 12.07 -13.96 18.01
C LYS A 129 11.65 -13.88 19.48
N LYS A 130 10.40 -14.25 19.76
CA LYS A 130 10.00 -14.71 21.10
C LYS A 130 10.69 -16.03 21.42
#